data_AF-A0A815V3X1-F1
#
_entry.id   AF-A0A815V3X1-F1
#
_cell.length_a   1.000
_cell.length_b   1.000
_cell.length_c   1.000
_cell.angle_alpha   90.00
_cell.angle_beta   90.00
_cell.angle_gamma   90.00
#
_symmetry.space_group_name_H-M   'P 1'
#
loop_
_entity.id
_entity.type
_entity.pdbx_description
1 polymer ?
#
loop_
_entity_poly.entity_id
_entity_poly.type
_entity_poly.pdbx_seq_one_letter_code
_entity_poly.pdbx_strand_id
1 'polypeptide(L)'
;MTYQFVRMNLSPALPSVQTLNKLISNSDLKINEAHFLFNKLHEYLNGIDVKYAFGSEDCTGVTRKINYDQQTNSFVGFATPLVNGIPVSKYYQTNSFDQLESWFSSSDKSSLLNIHMIQPLPSSNNSTVPSAFLLSGYGVVNTYTSMDILRRWLFIFDNCLQKNIRIIGFSTDGDAKYLRAMRLANHGLTRSDLNPKDRQNFNSCVKIVTDDILSILVASADTYGTFIYLHLLKKIISTYIEKTTKINDRLQSAWCIVFICRMWWTWIQHKQFTSTTASATTKRNSKAKFFITKTAYLSVELNAHNLLYIILLVKQKQLPKEALNVYLFNSQSCESMFRNARSLSGTYSTIINFTVADFLNRSQKISILNRIKCDNLCQQDDNEHLSFPIHHKHKRDNHLLSLQNLDDIDQLDVEKIISDAYNEALELAERLEISRSLQENDVFDFDSLNKYVFRQLSSSSKMFDYSTQIINDDDDDEFDLEEEEEEEEEGLEENDNNEAVNELNDDVIVDQEDENDSNMTTIKANFNGMKIFDEIEICR
;
A
#
# COMPACT_ATOMS: atom_id res chain seq x y z
N MET A 1 14.25 -21.74 23.03
CA MET A 1 15.17 -22.50 23.91
C MET A 1 15.20 -21.91 25.31
N THR A 2 15.35 -20.59 25.46
CA THR A 2 15.40 -19.92 26.77
C THR A 2 14.20 -20.23 27.68
N TYR A 3 12.96 -20.19 27.19
CA TYR A 3 11.79 -20.50 28.03
C TYR A 3 11.79 -21.93 28.58
N GLN A 4 12.07 -22.93 27.74
CA GLN A 4 12.13 -24.32 28.19
C GLN A 4 13.31 -24.55 29.13
N PHE A 5 14.46 -23.95 28.84
CA PHE A 5 15.62 -24.00 29.72
C PHE A 5 15.30 -23.42 31.10
N VAL A 6 14.75 -22.20 31.16
CA VAL A 6 14.36 -21.55 32.41
C VAL A 6 13.29 -22.38 33.14
N ARG A 7 12.27 -22.89 32.42
CA ARG A 7 11.24 -23.76 33.01
C ARG A 7 11.82 -25.03 33.63
N MET A 8 12.78 -25.68 32.96
CA MET A 8 13.42 -26.89 33.51
C MET A 8 14.22 -26.58 34.78
N ASN A 9 14.81 -25.39 34.87
CA ASN A 9 15.60 -24.95 36.02
C ASN A 9 14.76 -24.28 37.14
N LEU A 10 13.53 -23.86 36.82
CA LEU A 10 12.60 -23.19 37.74
C LEU A 10 11.26 -23.95 37.86
N SER A 11 11.25 -25.27 37.68
CA SER A 11 10.05 -26.09 37.88
C SER A 11 9.70 -26.08 39.38
N PRO A 12 8.53 -25.56 39.85
CA PRO A 12 7.22 -25.44 39.20
C PRO A 12 6.72 -24.01 38.91
N ALA A 13 7.58 -23.00 38.95
CA ALA A 13 7.19 -21.58 38.87
C ALA A 13 6.67 -21.13 37.48
N LEU A 14 6.94 -21.90 36.42
CA LEU A 14 6.55 -21.55 35.05
C LEU A 14 5.64 -22.63 34.43
N PRO A 15 4.56 -22.22 33.72
CA PRO A 15 3.61 -23.15 33.12
C PRO A 15 4.25 -24.02 32.03
N SER A 16 3.59 -25.14 31.71
CA SER A 16 4.06 -25.98 30.61
C SER A 16 3.84 -25.34 29.25
N VAL A 17 4.64 -25.74 28.24
CA VAL A 17 4.43 -25.29 26.86
C VAL A 17 3.04 -25.71 26.34
N GLN A 18 2.54 -26.88 26.76
CA GLN A 18 1.19 -27.32 26.44
C GLN A 18 0.13 -26.41 27.08
N THR A 19 0.33 -26.03 28.35
CA THR A 19 -0.54 -25.08 29.06
C THR A 19 -0.53 -23.72 28.37
N LEU A 20 0.64 -23.19 28.01
CA LEU A 20 0.76 -21.94 27.27
C LEU A 20 0.08 -22.01 25.91
N ASN A 21 0.31 -23.06 25.13
CA ASN A 21 -0.33 -23.24 23.83
C ASN A 21 -1.86 -23.33 23.97
N LYS A 22 -2.37 -23.97 25.02
CA LYS A 22 -3.80 -24.01 25.33
C LYS A 22 -4.35 -22.64 25.70
N LEU A 23 -3.62 -21.84 26.48
CA LEU A 23 -4.02 -20.46 26.81
C LEU A 23 -4.01 -19.58 25.55
N ILE A 24 -3.00 -19.72 24.70
CA ILE A 24 -2.90 -19.01 23.43
C ILE A 24 -4.07 -19.42 22.52
N SER A 25 -4.33 -20.71 22.35
CA SER A 25 -5.43 -21.19 21.48
C SER A 25 -6.79 -20.76 21.97
N ASN A 26 -6.96 -20.61 23.29
CA ASN A 26 -8.19 -20.14 23.91
C ASN A 26 -8.32 -18.62 23.93
N SER A 27 -7.30 -17.88 23.48
CA SER A 27 -7.39 -16.43 23.40
C SER A 27 -8.43 -16.00 22.37
N ASP A 28 -9.06 -14.87 22.65
CA ASP A 28 -10.06 -14.25 21.80
C ASP A 28 -9.48 -13.51 20.59
N LEU A 29 -8.16 -13.54 20.44
CA LEU A 29 -7.39 -12.94 19.36
C LEU A 29 -7.03 -13.96 18.26
N LYS A 30 -7.66 -15.14 18.25
CA LYS A 30 -7.48 -16.11 17.16
C LYS A 30 -8.05 -15.52 15.86
N ILE A 31 -7.21 -15.47 14.83
CA ILE A 31 -7.63 -15.06 13.49
C ILE A 31 -7.90 -16.32 12.68
N ASN A 32 -9.13 -16.43 12.17
CA ASN A 32 -9.48 -17.43 11.18
C ASN A 32 -9.31 -16.82 9.79
N GLU A 33 -8.93 -17.64 8.82
CA GLU A 33 -8.78 -17.20 7.44
C GLU A 33 -10.04 -16.48 6.95
N ALA A 34 -9.84 -15.33 6.29
CA ALA A 34 -10.89 -14.52 5.68
C ALA A 34 -11.97 -14.00 6.63
N HIS A 35 -11.75 -14.11 7.94
CA HIS A 35 -12.64 -13.56 8.94
C HIS A 35 -12.21 -12.14 9.32
N PHE A 36 -13.16 -11.20 9.40
CA PHE A 36 -12.92 -9.83 9.85
C PHE A 36 -13.32 -9.66 11.31
N LEU A 37 -12.37 -9.23 12.14
CA LEU A 37 -12.55 -9.10 13.60
C LEU A 37 -13.12 -7.73 14.03
N PHE A 38 -14.19 -7.24 13.38
CA PHE A 38 -14.73 -5.89 13.65
C PHE A 38 -15.18 -5.67 15.10
N ASN A 39 -15.77 -6.68 15.75
CA ASN A 39 -16.19 -6.56 17.15
C ASN A 39 -14.98 -6.42 18.08
N LYS A 40 -13.91 -7.17 17.82
CA LYS A 40 -12.67 -7.11 18.60
C LYS A 40 -11.90 -5.83 18.36
N LEU A 41 -11.92 -5.31 17.13
CA LEU A 41 -11.41 -3.97 16.84
C LEU A 41 -12.15 -2.92 17.67
N HIS A 42 -13.48 -2.99 17.75
CA HIS A 42 -14.28 -2.06 18.56
C HIS A 42 -13.97 -2.17 20.06
N GLU A 43 -13.88 -3.39 20.60
CA GLU A 43 -13.46 -3.62 22.00
C GLU A 43 -12.07 -3.03 22.27
N TYR A 44 -11.11 -3.28 21.36
CA TYR A 44 -9.75 -2.77 21.47
C TYR A 44 -9.70 -1.24 21.47
N LEU A 45 -10.37 -0.60 20.50
CA LEU A 45 -10.39 0.85 20.35
C LEU A 45 -11.13 1.55 21.50
N ASN A 46 -12.23 0.98 21.99
CA ASN A 46 -12.92 1.50 23.18
C ASN A 46 -12.06 1.37 24.44
N GLY A 47 -11.31 0.27 24.58
CA GLY A 47 -10.42 0.04 25.72
C GLY A 47 -9.32 1.08 25.86
N ILE A 48 -8.97 1.75 24.75
CA ILE A 48 -7.95 2.83 24.70
C ILE A 48 -8.57 4.21 24.44
N ASP A 49 -9.90 4.33 24.46
CA ASP A 49 -10.67 5.56 24.17
C ASP A 49 -10.30 6.25 22.85
N VAL A 50 -10.21 5.47 21.76
CA VAL A 50 -9.89 5.99 20.41
C VAL A 50 -11.04 5.70 19.46
N LYS A 51 -11.48 6.74 18.71
CA LYS A 51 -12.57 6.61 17.71
C LYS A 51 -12.09 6.74 16.27
N TYR A 52 -10.88 7.21 16.06
CA TYR A 52 -10.31 7.46 14.74
C TYR A 52 -9.16 6.48 14.48
N ALA A 53 -9.12 5.94 13.26
CA ALA A 53 -8.07 5.02 12.86
C ALA A 53 -7.73 5.18 11.38
N PHE A 54 -6.61 4.62 10.97
CA PHE A 54 -6.15 4.58 9.60
C PHE A 54 -5.94 3.12 9.16
N GLY A 55 -6.45 2.75 8.00
CA GLY A 55 -6.34 1.39 7.49
C GLY A 55 -5.07 1.19 6.66
N SER A 56 -4.58 -0.03 6.60
CA SER A 56 -3.59 -0.41 5.61
C SER A 56 -3.80 -1.84 5.09
N GLU A 57 -3.52 -2.02 3.81
CA GLU A 57 -3.64 -3.30 3.12
C GLU A 57 -2.35 -3.61 2.37
N ASP A 58 -1.84 -4.83 2.53
CA ASP A 58 -0.63 -5.27 1.86
C ASP A 58 -0.59 -6.79 1.69
N CYS A 59 0.21 -7.26 0.74
CA CYS A 59 0.36 -8.66 0.37
C CYS A 59 1.80 -9.14 0.52
N THR A 60 1.97 -10.43 0.81
CA THR A 60 3.31 -11.02 0.86
C THR A 60 3.34 -12.45 0.34
N GLY A 61 4.46 -12.85 -0.25
CA GLY A 61 4.65 -14.21 -0.76
C GLY A 61 4.61 -15.27 0.34
N VAL A 62 3.93 -16.38 0.07
CA VAL A 62 3.80 -17.53 0.99
C VAL A 62 4.13 -18.85 0.31
N THR A 63 4.49 -19.84 1.14
CA THR A 63 4.67 -21.22 0.66
C THR A 63 3.31 -21.81 0.30
N ARG A 64 3.16 -22.27 -0.95
CA ARG A 64 1.93 -22.87 -1.50
C ARG A 64 1.65 -24.25 -0.90
N LYS A 65 1.15 -24.28 0.33
CA LYS A 65 0.83 -25.52 1.07
C LYS A 65 -0.52 -25.40 1.76
N ILE A 66 -1.29 -26.48 1.65
CA ILE A 66 -2.59 -26.63 2.28
C ILE A 66 -2.41 -27.31 3.64
N ASN A 67 -3.07 -26.78 4.66
CA ASN A 67 -3.04 -27.27 6.03
C ASN A 67 -4.48 -27.51 6.50
N TYR A 68 -4.71 -28.66 7.12
CA TYR A 68 -5.98 -28.95 7.78
C TYR A 68 -6.02 -28.35 9.20
N ASP A 69 -7.02 -27.54 9.49
CA ASP A 69 -7.33 -27.07 10.85
C ASP A 69 -8.43 -27.95 11.46
N GLN A 70 -8.02 -28.83 12.35
CA GLN A 70 -8.92 -29.74 13.08
C GLN A 70 -9.96 -29.00 13.93
N GLN A 71 -9.66 -27.79 14.42
CA GLN A 71 -10.59 -27.08 15.32
C GLN A 71 -11.80 -26.53 14.56
N THR A 72 -11.59 -26.09 13.33
CA THR A 72 -12.62 -25.52 12.47
C THR A 72 -13.14 -26.49 11.43
N ASN A 73 -12.52 -27.68 11.33
CA ASN A 73 -12.72 -28.64 10.26
C ASN A 73 -12.61 -27.99 8.88
N SER A 74 -11.55 -27.22 8.67
CA SER A 74 -11.34 -26.45 7.43
C SER A 74 -9.94 -26.63 6.88
N PHE A 75 -9.80 -26.37 5.58
CA PHE A 75 -8.52 -26.44 4.87
C PHE A 75 -8.03 -25.03 4.55
N VAL A 76 -6.86 -24.68 5.08
CA VAL A 76 -6.24 -23.35 4.97
C VAL A 76 -5.10 -23.41 3.96
N GLY A 77 -4.99 -22.41 3.09
CA GLY A 77 -3.91 -22.30 2.10
C GLY A 77 -4.32 -22.49 0.65
N PHE A 78 -5.59 -22.80 0.39
CA PHE A 78 -6.19 -22.54 -0.92
C PHE A 78 -6.37 -21.04 -1.13
N ALA A 79 -6.47 -20.60 -2.38
CA ALA A 79 -6.86 -19.23 -2.72
C ALA A 79 -8.29 -19.00 -2.24
N THR A 80 -8.47 -18.04 -1.32
CA THR A 80 -9.81 -17.74 -0.80
C THR A 80 -10.65 -17.10 -1.91
N PRO A 81 -11.83 -17.63 -2.23
CA PRO A 81 -12.73 -17.00 -3.19
C PRO A 81 -13.19 -15.64 -2.70
N LEU A 82 -13.27 -14.69 -3.62
CA LEU A 82 -13.74 -13.35 -3.36
C LEU A 82 -15.13 -13.16 -3.98
N VAL A 83 -16.08 -12.70 -3.19
CA VAL A 83 -17.40 -12.27 -3.68
C VAL A 83 -17.45 -10.75 -3.55
N ASN A 84 -17.54 -10.05 -4.68
CA ASN A 84 -17.45 -8.57 -4.71
C ASN A 84 -16.18 -8.05 -4.01
N GLY A 85 -15.07 -8.76 -4.17
CA GLY A 85 -13.79 -8.45 -3.54
C GLY A 85 -13.67 -8.73 -2.06
N ILE A 86 -14.75 -9.19 -1.41
CA ILE A 86 -14.77 -9.58 0.00
C ILE A 86 -14.46 -11.07 0.07
N PRO A 87 -13.48 -11.51 0.88
CA PRO A 87 -13.13 -12.91 0.99
C PRO A 87 -14.23 -13.70 1.72
N VAL A 88 -14.55 -14.90 1.22
CA VAL A 88 -15.58 -15.75 1.81
C VAL A 88 -14.97 -16.57 2.95
N SER A 89 -15.34 -16.22 4.17
CA SER A 89 -14.89 -16.96 5.36
C SER A 89 -15.45 -18.39 5.37
N LYS A 90 -14.62 -19.34 5.81
CA LYS A 90 -14.97 -20.78 5.93
C LYS A 90 -15.41 -21.45 4.63
N TYR A 91 -14.97 -20.93 3.47
CA TYR A 91 -15.31 -21.52 2.18
C TYR A 91 -14.86 -22.99 2.07
N TYR A 92 -13.63 -23.28 2.48
CA TYR A 92 -13.04 -24.62 2.45
C TYR A 92 -13.34 -25.45 3.71
N GLN A 93 -14.56 -25.37 4.21
CA GLN A 93 -15.07 -26.21 5.30
C GLN A 93 -16.02 -27.26 4.73
N THR A 94 -15.73 -28.55 4.94
CA THR A 94 -16.61 -29.62 4.45
C THR A 94 -16.56 -30.87 5.33
N ASN A 95 -17.63 -31.66 5.27
CA ASN A 95 -17.70 -33.02 5.77
C ASN A 95 -17.74 -34.06 4.63
N SER A 96 -17.66 -33.62 3.37
CA SER A 96 -17.74 -34.48 2.18
C SER A 96 -16.35 -34.71 1.57
N PHE A 97 -16.01 -35.98 1.36
CA PHE A 97 -14.78 -36.35 0.67
C PHE A 97 -14.81 -35.91 -0.80
N ASP A 98 -15.94 -36.05 -1.49
CA ASP A 98 -16.07 -35.67 -2.90
C ASP A 98 -15.84 -34.17 -3.09
N GLN A 99 -16.34 -33.35 -2.15
CA GLN A 99 -16.11 -31.91 -2.17
C GLN A 99 -14.64 -31.59 -1.91
N LEU A 100 -14.01 -32.29 -0.96
CA LEU A 100 -12.58 -32.15 -0.69
C LEU A 100 -11.74 -32.50 -1.93
N GLU A 101 -12.02 -33.63 -2.56
CA GLU A 101 -11.36 -34.08 -3.78
C GLU A 101 -11.52 -33.04 -4.90
N SER A 102 -12.74 -32.51 -5.07
CA SER A 102 -12.99 -31.45 -6.05
C SER A 102 -12.10 -30.22 -5.83
N TRP A 103 -11.89 -29.79 -4.59
CA TRP A 103 -11.04 -28.64 -4.27
C TRP A 103 -9.56 -28.90 -4.55
N PHE A 104 -9.06 -30.08 -4.21
CA PHE A 104 -7.66 -30.42 -4.50
C PHE A 104 -7.36 -30.51 -6.00
N SER A 105 -8.38 -30.85 -6.81
CA SER A 105 -8.26 -30.93 -8.26
C SER A 105 -8.47 -29.60 -8.98
N SER A 106 -9.30 -28.69 -8.45
CA SER A 106 -9.75 -27.49 -9.17
C SER A 106 -9.36 -26.16 -8.53
N SER A 107 -9.00 -26.13 -7.25
CA SER A 107 -8.76 -24.88 -6.52
C SER A 107 -7.28 -24.53 -6.46
N ASP A 108 -6.96 -23.29 -6.77
CA ASP A 108 -5.60 -22.79 -6.71
C ASP A 108 -5.07 -22.77 -5.28
N LYS A 109 -3.77 -23.05 -5.14
CA LYS A 109 -3.05 -22.82 -3.88
C LYS A 109 -2.65 -21.35 -3.78
N SER A 110 -2.81 -20.78 -2.59
CA SER A 110 -2.43 -19.41 -2.31
C SER A 110 -0.92 -19.19 -2.50
N SER A 111 -0.57 -18.26 -3.39
CA SER A 111 0.80 -17.80 -3.60
C SER A 111 1.11 -16.54 -2.78
N LEU A 112 0.08 -15.81 -2.39
CA LEU A 112 0.15 -14.58 -1.62
C LEU A 112 -0.73 -14.70 -0.37
N LEU A 113 -0.37 -13.95 0.66
CA LEU A 113 -1.18 -13.69 1.84
C LEU A 113 -1.48 -12.20 1.87
N ASN A 114 -2.75 -11.85 1.88
CA ASN A 114 -3.22 -10.49 2.04
C ASN A 114 -3.61 -10.23 3.50
N ILE A 115 -3.26 -9.06 4.04
CA ILE A 115 -3.61 -8.65 5.41
C ILE A 115 -4.17 -7.24 5.47
N HIS A 116 -5.02 -7.03 6.47
CA HIS A 116 -5.68 -5.75 6.75
C HIS A 116 -5.31 -5.31 8.15
N MET A 117 -4.59 -4.20 8.28
CA MET A 117 -4.17 -3.61 9.55
C MET A 117 -4.93 -2.31 9.80
N ILE A 118 -5.29 -2.04 11.05
CA ILE A 118 -5.94 -0.81 11.48
C ILE A 118 -5.04 -0.14 12.52
N GLN A 119 -4.48 1.02 12.18
CA GLN A 119 -3.64 1.83 13.05
C GLN A 119 -4.50 2.85 13.82
N PRO A 120 -4.61 2.75 15.15
CA PRO A 120 -5.33 3.75 15.94
C PRO A 120 -4.64 5.12 15.87
N LEU A 121 -5.45 6.19 15.85
CA LEU A 121 -4.99 7.57 15.93
C LEU A 121 -5.27 8.09 17.35
N PRO A 122 -4.27 8.05 18.26
CA PRO A 122 -4.49 8.42 19.66
C PRO A 122 -4.86 9.90 19.79
N SER A 123 -5.77 10.19 20.72
CA SER A 123 -6.10 11.55 21.16
C SER A 123 -4.89 12.23 21.81
N SER A 124 -4.82 13.57 21.77
CA SER A 124 -3.72 14.40 22.29
C SER A 124 -3.31 14.13 23.74
N ASN A 125 -4.16 13.48 24.53
CA ASN A 125 -3.91 13.17 25.94
C ASN A 125 -3.13 11.86 26.17
N ASN A 126 -2.94 11.03 25.13
CA ASN A 126 -2.24 9.75 25.24
C ASN A 126 -0.84 9.83 24.63
N SER A 127 0.19 9.78 25.48
CA SER A 127 1.60 9.89 25.10
C SER A 127 2.14 8.68 24.31
N THR A 128 1.36 7.61 24.19
CA THR A 128 1.74 6.33 23.58
C THR A 128 0.89 6.04 22.36
N VAL A 129 1.54 5.76 21.22
CA VAL A 129 0.86 5.29 20.01
C VAL A 129 0.48 3.82 20.21
N PRO A 130 -0.82 3.48 20.18
CA PRO A 130 -1.27 2.10 20.30
C PRO A 130 -0.79 1.28 19.09
N SER A 131 -0.55 -0.01 19.31
CA SER A 131 -0.14 -0.91 18.23
C SER A 131 -1.24 -1.07 17.17
N ALA A 132 -0.87 -1.16 15.89
CA ALA A 132 -1.82 -1.54 14.84
C ALA A 132 -2.49 -2.89 15.14
N PHE A 133 -3.79 -2.95 14.87
CA PHE A 133 -4.63 -4.12 15.06
C PHE A 133 -4.76 -4.90 13.74
N LEU A 134 -4.50 -6.21 13.76
CA LEU A 134 -4.71 -7.08 12.59
C LEU A 134 -6.19 -7.43 12.48
N LEU A 135 -6.86 -6.85 11.50
CA LEU A 135 -8.30 -6.99 11.29
C LEU A 135 -8.67 -8.29 10.57
N SER A 136 -7.90 -8.66 9.54
CA SER A 136 -8.12 -9.88 8.76
C SER A 136 -6.85 -10.31 8.01
N GLY A 137 -6.75 -11.60 7.69
CA GLY A 137 -5.71 -12.16 6.85
C GLY A 137 -6.20 -13.39 6.09
N TYR A 138 -5.83 -13.52 4.82
CA TYR A 138 -6.27 -14.64 3.98
C TYR A 138 -5.35 -14.88 2.78
N GLY A 139 -5.32 -16.13 2.33
CA GLY A 139 -4.58 -16.53 1.15
C GLY A 139 -5.27 -16.10 -0.14
N VAL A 140 -4.50 -15.60 -1.09
CA VAL A 140 -4.96 -15.20 -2.42
C VAL A 140 -3.99 -15.62 -3.50
N VAL A 141 -4.49 -15.65 -4.73
CA VAL A 141 -3.68 -15.54 -5.95
C VAL A 141 -3.83 -14.14 -6.53
N ASN A 142 -2.90 -13.73 -7.40
CA ASN A 142 -2.89 -12.39 -7.96
C ASN A 142 -3.95 -12.20 -9.08
N THR A 143 -5.18 -12.67 -8.88
CA THR A 143 -6.29 -12.61 -9.87
C THR A 143 -7.33 -11.55 -9.54
N TYR A 144 -7.33 -11.00 -8.31
CA TYR A 144 -8.30 -9.97 -7.91
C TYR A 144 -8.07 -8.64 -8.63
N THR A 145 -9.17 -7.91 -8.84
CA THR A 145 -9.20 -6.64 -9.57
C THR A 145 -9.11 -5.44 -8.62
N SER A 146 -8.91 -4.25 -9.17
CA SER A 146 -8.97 -3.00 -8.41
C SER A 146 -10.37 -2.68 -7.86
N MET A 147 -11.42 -3.12 -8.55
CA MET A 147 -12.80 -2.99 -8.06
C MET A 147 -13.03 -3.86 -6.83
N ASP A 148 -12.42 -5.04 -6.79
CA ASP A 148 -12.46 -5.92 -5.63
C ASP A 148 -11.81 -5.27 -4.40
N ILE A 149 -10.67 -4.61 -4.61
CA ILE A 149 -9.98 -3.85 -3.55
C ILE A 149 -10.86 -2.69 -3.05
N LEU A 150 -11.43 -1.88 -3.96
CA LEU A 150 -12.28 -0.75 -3.58
C LEU A 150 -13.53 -1.19 -2.81
N ARG A 151 -14.23 -2.22 -3.30
CA ARG A 151 -15.40 -2.79 -2.62
C ARG A 151 -15.05 -3.31 -1.23
N ARG A 152 -13.88 -3.90 -1.07
CA ARG A 152 -13.36 -4.35 0.23
C ARG A 152 -13.06 -3.19 1.17
N TRP A 153 -12.47 -2.10 0.70
CA TRP A 153 -12.25 -0.90 1.51
C TRP A 153 -13.57 -0.27 1.97
N LEU A 154 -14.55 -0.16 1.07
CA LEU A 154 -15.89 0.31 1.41
C LEU A 154 -16.57 -0.60 2.44
N PHE A 155 -16.46 -1.92 2.28
CA PHE A 155 -16.97 -2.89 3.24
C PHE A 155 -16.34 -2.70 4.63
N ILE A 156 -15.02 -2.53 4.72
CA ILE A 156 -14.32 -2.26 5.99
C ILE A 156 -14.77 -0.93 6.57
N PHE A 157 -14.86 0.12 5.76
CA PHE A 157 -15.30 1.44 6.18
C PHE A 157 -16.71 1.41 6.78
N ASP A 158 -17.67 0.81 6.08
CA ASP A 158 -19.07 0.73 6.50
C ASP A 158 -19.23 -0.07 7.81
N ASN A 159 -18.54 -1.21 7.93
CA ASN A 159 -18.58 -2.03 9.14
C ASN A 159 -17.94 -1.32 10.35
N CYS A 160 -16.85 -0.58 10.13
CA CYS A 160 -16.23 0.26 11.17
C CYS A 160 -17.17 1.41 11.58
N LEU A 161 -17.78 2.08 10.60
CA LEU A 161 -18.69 3.21 10.85
C LEU A 161 -19.91 2.79 11.67
N GLN A 162 -20.50 1.62 11.38
CA GLN A 162 -21.59 1.02 12.17
C GLN A 162 -21.21 0.78 13.63
N LYS A 163 -19.91 0.66 13.93
CA LYS A 163 -19.35 0.47 15.28
C LYS A 163 -18.77 1.77 15.84
N ASN A 164 -19.12 2.92 15.27
CA ASN A 164 -18.65 4.24 15.67
C ASN A 164 -17.11 4.41 15.59
N ILE A 165 -16.47 3.69 14.67
CA ILE A 165 -15.05 3.81 14.35
C ILE A 165 -14.93 4.55 13.03
N ARG A 166 -14.21 5.67 13.00
CA ARG A 166 -13.98 6.45 11.78
C ARG A 166 -12.62 6.12 11.19
N ILE A 167 -12.63 5.45 10.04
CA ILE A 167 -11.42 5.24 9.24
C ILE A 167 -11.17 6.49 8.40
N ILE A 168 -10.02 7.14 8.59
CA ILE A 168 -9.67 8.41 7.90
C ILE A 168 -9.13 8.15 6.49
N GLY A 169 -8.55 6.97 6.25
CA GLY A 169 -8.04 6.59 4.94
C GLY A 169 -7.39 5.20 4.95
N PHE A 170 -6.86 4.81 3.80
CA PHE A 170 -6.10 3.57 3.61
C PHE A 170 -4.74 3.84 2.99
N SER A 171 -3.71 3.12 3.42
CA SER A 171 -2.41 3.03 2.74
C SER A 171 -2.15 1.62 2.23
N THR A 172 -1.45 1.51 1.12
CA THR A 172 -1.15 0.24 0.46
C THR A 172 0.12 0.37 -0.37
N ASP A 173 0.58 -0.73 -0.97
CA ASP A 173 1.75 -0.74 -1.83
C ASP A 173 1.48 -0.02 -3.17
N GLY A 174 2.55 0.44 -3.82
CA GLY A 174 2.51 1.10 -5.12
C GLY A 174 2.25 0.16 -6.30
N ASP A 175 1.65 -1.02 -6.08
CA ASP A 175 1.27 -1.96 -7.14
C ASP A 175 0.19 -1.34 -8.03
N ALA A 176 0.24 -1.63 -9.33
CA ALA A 176 -0.72 -1.15 -10.32
C ALA A 176 -2.18 -1.42 -9.94
N LYS A 177 -2.51 -2.52 -9.24
CA LYS A 177 -3.89 -2.85 -8.83
C LYS A 177 -4.38 -2.00 -7.67
N TYR A 178 -3.53 -1.80 -6.66
CA TYR A 178 -3.82 -0.97 -5.50
C TYR A 178 -3.86 0.51 -5.87
N LEU A 179 -2.91 0.94 -6.71
CA LEU A 179 -2.95 2.25 -7.35
C LEU A 179 -4.14 2.39 -8.29
N ARG A 180 -4.59 1.33 -8.98
CA ARG A 180 -5.82 1.34 -9.78
C ARG A 180 -7.06 1.45 -8.88
N ALA A 181 -7.07 0.87 -7.68
CA ALA A 181 -8.15 1.07 -6.71
C ALA A 181 -8.17 2.52 -6.18
N MET A 182 -6.99 3.10 -5.91
CA MET A 182 -6.84 4.52 -5.56
C MET A 182 -7.15 5.46 -6.74
N ARG A 183 -6.84 5.06 -7.98
CA ARG A 183 -7.07 5.79 -9.25
C ARG A 183 -8.41 5.49 -9.93
N LEU A 184 -9.25 4.60 -9.42
CA LEU A 184 -10.65 4.50 -9.86
C LEU A 184 -11.46 5.76 -9.46
N ALA A 185 -10.83 6.68 -8.71
CA ALA A 185 -10.93 8.12 -8.91
C ALA A 185 -10.04 8.60 -10.09
N ASN A 186 -10.57 8.44 -11.31
CA ASN A 186 -10.14 8.89 -12.64
C ASN A 186 -8.73 8.54 -13.25
N HIS A 187 -8.82 8.00 -14.49
CA HIS A 187 -7.94 7.88 -15.69
C HIS A 187 -6.55 7.18 -15.73
N GLY A 188 -6.52 5.95 -16.33
CA GLY A 188 -5.81 5.40 -17.52
C GLY A 188 -4.26 5.42 -17.72
N LEU A 189 -3.62 4.24 -17.94
CA LEU A 189 -2.38 3.98 -18.75
C LEU A 189 -2.06 2.46 -18.95
N THR A 190 -1.10 2.12 -19.85
CA THR A 190 -0.90 0.86 -20.66
C THR A 190 0.39 0.02 -20.40
N ARG A 191 0.60 -1.03 -21.22
CA ARG A 191 1.26 -2.36 -21.02
C ARG A 191 2.80 -2.48 -20.83
N SER A 192 3.63 -1.44 -20.89
CA SER A 192 5.11 -1.60 -20.87
C SER A 192 5.78 -1.54 -19.48
N ASP A 193 5.02 -1.49 -18.39
CA ASP A 193 5.52 -1.04 -17.07
C ASP A 193 6.02 -2.17 -16.15
N LEU A 194 6.28 -3.37 -16.69
CA LEU A 194 6.65 -4.57 -15.92
C LEU A 194 7.97 -5.20 -16.42
N ASN A 195 9.13 -4.81 -15.87
CA ASN A 195 10.14 -5.82 -15.48
C ASN A 195 11.17 -5.36 -14.40
N PRO A 196 11.56 -6.25 -13.45
CA PRO A 196 12.09 -5.93 -12.13
C PRO A 196 13.45 -6.60 -11.79
N LYS A 197 14.50 -5.84 -11.45
CA LYS A 197 15.70 -6.42 -10.80
C LYS A 197 16.18 -5.53 -9.64
N ASP A 198 15.46 -5.71 -8.52
CA ASP A 198 15.68 -5.27 -7.13
C ASP A 198 15.95 -3.78 -6.82
N ARG A 199 14.91 -3.09 -6.30
CA ARG A 199 14.89 -1.67 -5.90
C ARG A 199 14.52 -1.43 -4.43
N GLN A 200 14.51 -2.45 -3.57
CA GLN A 200 13.78 -2.42 -2.28
C GLN A 200 14.58 -1.94 -1.03
N ASN A 201 15.78 -1.36 -1.17
CA ASN A 201 16.58 -0.91 -0.02
C ASN A 201 16.32 0.56 0.40
N PHE A 202 15.28 0.78 1.23
CA PHE A 202 14.95 2.10 1.76
C PHE A 202 16.06 2.73 2.64
N ASN A 203 16.86 1.93 3.35
CA ASN A 203 17.96 2.46 4.18
C ASN A 203 19.07 3.10 3.33
N SER A 204 19.34 2.54 2.14
CA SER A 204 20.24 3.16 1.18
C SER A 204 19.67 4.47 0.63
N CYS A 205 18.37 4.52 0.37
CA CYS A 205 17.67 5.75 -0.01
C CYS A 205 17.85 6.86 1.04
N VAL A 206 17.61 6.57 2.33
CA VAL A 206 17.77 7.53 3.43
C VAL A 206 19.22 8.01 3.56
N LYS A 207 20.20 7.11 3.36
CA LYS A 207 21.62 7.46 3.43
C LYS A 207 22.08 8.37 2.29
N ILE A 208 21.54 8.19 1.09
CA ILE A 208 21.94 8.96 -0.10
C ILE A 208 21.41 10.41 -0.04
N VAL A 209 20.34 10.66 0.71
CA VAL A 209 19.73 12.00 0.84
C VAL A 209 20.21 12.80 2.06
N THR A 210 21.31 12.38 2.70
CA THR A 210 21.87 13.10 3.87
C THR A 210 22.40 14.48 3.48
N ASP A 211 22.43 15.40 4.45
CA ASP A 211 22.94 16.77 4.23
C ASP A 211 24.38 16.78 3.74
N ASP A 212 25.22 15.87 4.25
CA ASP A 212 26.61 15.76 3.83
C ASP A 212 26.72 15.48 2.33
N ILE A 213 25.92 14.53 1.80
CA ILE A 213 25.93 14.20 0.37
C ILE A 213 25.34 15.33 -0.46
N LEU A 214 24.23 15.93 -0.01
CA LEU A 214 23.62 17.06 -0.71
C LEU A 214 24.57 18.26 -0.78
N SER A 215 25.33 18.54 0.29
CA SER A 215 26.30 19.63 0.33
C SER A 215 27.44 19.45 -0.68
N ILE A 216 27.88 18.21 -0.90
CA ILE A 216 28.88 17.87 -1.91
C ILE A 216 28.32 18.09 -3.32
N LEU A 217 27.07 17.71 -3.58
CA LEU A 217 26.44 17.83 -4.89
C LEU A 217 26.09 19.27 -5.29
N VAL A 218 25.94 20.18 -4.32
CA VAL A 218 25.75 21.62 -4.58
C VAL A 218 27.05 22.29 -5.04
N ALA A 219 28.22 21.72 -4.72
CA ALA A 219 29.51 22.33 -5.01
C ALA A 219 29.90 22.34 -6.50
N SER A 220 29.23 21.54 -7.35
CA SER A 220 29.45 21.51 -8.79
C SER A 220 28.15 21.78 -9.56
N ALA A 221 28.25 22.63 -10.60
CA ALA A 221 27.12 22.93 -11.48
C ALA A 221 26.62 21.70 -12.25
N ASP A 222 27.54 20.79 -12.60
CA ASP A 222 27.23 19.57 -13.36
C ASP A 222 26.46 18.52 -12.54
N THR A 223 26.48 18.65 -11.21
CA THR A 223 25.78 17.72 -10.29
C THR A 223 24.47 18.28 -9.75
N TYR A 224 24.09 19.50 -10.16
CA TYR A 224 22.96 20.22 -9.58
C TYR A 224 21.60 19.57 -9.88
N GLY A 225 21.45 18.93 -11.05
CA GLY A 225 20.25 18.12 -11.37
C GLY A 225 20.09 16.92 -10.43
N THR A 226 21.19 16.23 -10.12
CA THR A 226 21.22 15.13 -9.15
C THR A 226 20.93 15.62 -7.74
N PHE A 227 21.47 16.79 -7.36
CA PHE A 227 21.13 17.46 -6.11
C PHE A 227 19.62 17.68 -6.00
N ILE A 228 18.98 18.29 -7.01
CA ILE A 228 17.53 18.54 -6.98
C ILE A 228 16.76 17.24 -6.83
N TYR A 229 17.10 16.21 -7.60
CA TYR A 229 16.44 14.90 -7.50
C TYR A 229 16.50 14.31 -6.08
N LEU A 230 17.68 14.31 -5.45
CA LEU A 230 17.86 13.80 -4.09
C LEU A 230 17.27 14.74 -3.02
N HIS A 231 17.25 16.04 -3.28
CA HIS A 231 16.63 17.03 -2.42
C HIS A 231 15.10 16.89 -2.39
N LEU A 232 14.46 16.61 -3.54
CA LEU A 232 13.04 16.26 -3.61
C LEU A 232 12.75 15.01 -2.78
N LEU A 233 13.59 13.98 -2.90
CA LEU A 233 13.45 12.73 -2.14
C LEU A 233 13.60 12.95 -0.63
N LYS A 234 14.54 13.82 -0.22
CA LYS A 234 14.66 14.27 1.17
C LYS A 234 13.39 14.97 1.65
N LYS A 235 12.85 15.90 0.87
CA LYS A 235 11.61 16.61 1.19
C LYS A 235 10.44 15.63 1.33
N ILE A 236 10.34 14.59 0.50
CA ILE A 236 9.33 13.52 0.64
C ILE A 236 9.46 12.82 2.00
N ILE A 237 10.68 12.41 2.38
CA ILE A 237 10.94 11.72 3.65
C ILE A 237 10.58 12.62 4.83
N SER A 238 11.01 13.89 4.81
CA SER A 238 10.69 14.84 5.88
C SER A 238 9.18 15.13 5.97
N THR A 239 8.49 15.19 4.82
CA THR A 239 7.07 15.49 4.74
C THR A 239 6.19 14.37 5.29
N TYR A 240 6.49 13.11 4.97
CA TYR A 240 5.56 11.99 5.21
C TYR A 240 6.08 10.93 6.19
N ILE A 241 7.37 10.90 6.50
CA ILE A 241 8.00 9.82 7.29
C ILE A 241 8.56 10.33 8.61
N GLU A 242 9.24 11.48 8.59
CA GLU A 242 9.81 12.05 9.82
C GLU A 242 8.71 12.45 10.80
N LYS A 243 8.91 12.15 12.09
CA LYS A 243 7.92 12.41 13.15
C LYS A 243 7.95 13.85 13.66
N THR A 244 9.06 14.54 13.49
CA THR A 244 9.34 15.85 14.10
C THR A 244 8.98 17.05 13.22
N THR A 245 8.71 16.82 11.93
CA THR A 245 8.41 17.89 10.97
C THR A 245 7.07 18.55 11.29
N LYS A 246 7.06 19.89 11.34
CA LYS A 246 5.86 20.68 11.61
C LYS A 246 4.90 20.68 10.42
N ILE A 247 3.61 20.90 10.67
CA ILE A 247 2.58 20.79 9.62
C ILE A 247 2.73 21.84 8.51
N ASN A 248 3.17 23.06 8.85
CA ASN A 248 3.48 24.12 7.87
C ASN A 248 4.61 23.67 6.93
N ASP A 249 5.70 23.14 7.49
CA ASP A 249 6.87 22.70 6.75
C ASP A 249 6.55 21.48 5.87
N ARG A 250 5.67 20.58 6.35
CA ARG A 250 5.14 19.45 5.57
C ARG A 250 4.33 19.93 4.38
N LEU A 251 3.39 20.86 4.59
CA LEU A 251 2.55 21.38 3.51
C LEU A 251 3.39 22.13 2.47
N GLN A 252 4.32 22.99 2.92
CA GLN A 252 5.23 23.71 2.04
C GLN A 252 6.08 22.75 1.21
N SER A 253 6.71 21.76 1.86
CA SER A 253 7.57 20.78 1.19
C SER A 253 6.80 19.92 0.20
N ALA A 254 5.59 19.46 0.56
CA ALA A 254 4.71 18.69 -0.33
C ALA A 254 4.42 19.45 -1.63
N TRP A 255 4.00 20.70 -1.53
CA TRP A 255 3.64 21.52 -2.69
C TRP A 255 4.86 21.98 -3.49
N CYS A 256 6.00 22.24 -2.84
CA CYS A 256 7.26 22.55 -3.52
C CYS A 256 7.67 21.40 -4.46
N ILE A 257 7.56 20.14 -4.00
CA ILE A 257 7.83 18.97 -4.84
C ILE A 257 6.85 18.93 -6.03
N VAL A 258 5.55 19.13 -5.80
CA VAL A 258 4.54 19.14 -6.88
C VAL A 258 4.89 20.18 -7.94
N PHE A 259 5.21 21.42 -7.54
CA PHE A 259 5.53 22.48 -8.48
C PHE A 259 6.80 22.20 -9.28
N ILE A 260 7.86 21.71 -8.64
CA ILE A 260 9.10 21.33 -9.34
C ILE A 260 8.83 20.20 -10.34
N CYS A 261 8.06 19.18 -9.95
CA CYS A 261 7.70 18.10 -10.85
C CYS A 261 6.86 18.60 -12.04
N ARG A 262 5.90 19.51 -11.83
CA ARG A 262 5.12 20.15 -12.91
C ARG A 262 6.00 20.97 -13.86
N MET A 263 6.91 21.77 -13.32
CA MET A 263 7.85 22.57 -14.11
C MET A 263 8.81 21.69 -14.91
N TRP A 264 9.40 20.67 -14.28
CA TRP A 264 10.29 19.71 -14.92
C TRP A 264 9.57 18.92 -16.02
N TRP A 265 8.36 18.43 -15.76
CA TRP A 265 7.56 17.74 -16.77
C TRP A 265 7.23 18.64 -17.96
N THR A 266 6.79 19.87 -17.71
CA THR A 266 6.46 20.86 -18.74
C THR A 266 7.68 21.18 -19.59
N TRP A 267 8.83 21.41 -18.96
CA TRP A 267 10.10 21.64 -19.66
C TRP A 267 10.49 20.50 -20.60
N ILE A 268 10.35 19.24 -20.17
CA ILE A 268 10.61 18.07 -21.04
C ILE A 268 9.70 18.10 -22.28
N GLN A 269 8.45 18.56 -22.16
CA GLN A 269 7.54 18.65 -23.31
C GLN A 269 8.03 19.66 -24.34
N HIS A 270 8.51 20.82 -23.90
CA HIS A 270 8.98 21.90 -24.79
C HIS A 270 10.42 21.70 -25.30
N LYS A 271 11.26 20.95 -24.58
CA LYS A 271 12.64 20.69 -25.02
C LYS A 271 12.66 19.72 -26.21
N GLN A 272 13.35 20.12 -27.29
CA GLN A 272 13.64 19.24 -28.41
C GLN A 272 14.86 18.37 -28.07
N PHE A 273 14.66 17.07 -27.87
CA PHE A 273 15.77 16.12 -27.78
C PHE A 273 16.19 15.78 -29.21
N THR A 274 17.46 16.01 -29.53
CA THR A 274 18.05 15.73 -30.85
C THR A 274 18.04 14.23 -31.13
N SER A 275 16.98 13.76 -31.79
CA SER A 275 16.98 12.51 -32.55
C SER A 275 16.53 12.85 -33.96
N THR A 276 17.50 12.90 -34.86
CA THR A 276 17.35 13.42 -36.22
C THR A 276 16.64 12.46 -37.18
N THR A 277 16.17 11.28 -36.73
CA THR A 277 15.62 10.24 -37.63
C THR A 277 14.65 9.29 -36.93
N ALA A 278 13.67 9.79 -36.18
CA ALA A 278 12.66 8.91 -35.55
C ALA A 278 11.23 9.45 -35.69
N SER A 279 10.27 8.54 -35.91
CA SER A 279 8.85 8.85 -36.08
C SER A 279 8.24 9.46 -34.79
N ALA A 280 7.07 10.09 -34.90
CA ALA A 280 6.40 10.77 -33.79
C ALA A 280 6.11 9.85 -32.59
N THR A 281 5.91 8.56 -32.83
CA THR A 281 5.68 7.53 -31.80
C THR A 281 6.96 7.20 -31.03
N THR A 282 8.10 7.08 -31.73
CA THR A 282 9.43 6.83 -31.13
C THR A 282 9.95 8.04 -30.35
N LYS A 283 9.57 9.27 -30.74
CA LYS A 283 9.91 10.51 -30.02
C LYS A 283 9.22 10.65 -28.66
N ARG A 284 8.00 10.13 -28.49
CA ARG A 284 7.26 10.17 -27.21
C ARG A 284 7.90 9.25 -26.16
N ASN A 285 8.32 8.05 -26.55
CA ASN A 285 9.00 7.09 -25.66
C ASN A 285 10.41 7.57 -25.24
N SER A 286 11.09 8.34 -26.10
CA SER A 286 12.42 8.91 -25.81
C SER A 286 12.43 9.97 -24.69
N LYS A 287 11.33 10.71 -24.47
CA LYS A 287 11.25 11.77 -23.44
C LYS A 287 10.94 11.23 -22.04
N ALA A 288 10.23 10.11 -21.94
CA ALA A 288 9.76 9.53 -20.68
C ALA A 288 10.92 9.08 -19.76
N LYS A 289 12.05 8.67 -20.33
CA LYS A 289 13.25 8.24 -19.57
C LYS A 289 13.95 9.37 -18.79
N PHE A 290 13.63 10.63 -19.09
CA PHE A 290 14.26 11.80 -18.47
C PHE A 290 13.42 12.41 -17.35
N PHE A 291 12.31 11.77 -16.98
CA PHE A 291 11.43 12.20 -15.90
C PHE A 291 11.24 11.08 -14.88
N ILE A 292 10.81 11.44 -13.67
CA ILE A 292 10.31 10.45 -12.71
C ILE A 292 9.19 9.62 -13.33
N THR A 293 9.07 8.36 -12.89
CA THR A 293 8.00 7.50 -13.39
C THR A 293 6.66 8.17 -13.18
N LYS A 294 5.76 8.06 -14.15
CA LYS A 294 4.45 8.73 -14.08
C LYS A 294 3.68 8.31 -12.82
N THR A 295 3.84 7.06 -12.38
CA THR A 295 3.29 6.58 -11.11
C THR A 295 3.83 7.34 -9.91
N ALA A 296 5.16 7.49 -9.78
CA ALA A 296 5.75 8.23 -8.67
C ALA A 296 5.30 9.70 -8.67
N TYR A 297 5.25 10.32 -9.85
CA TYR A 297 4.75 11.69 -10.01
C TYR A 297 3.29 11.85 -9.57
N LEU A 298 2.40 10.96 -10.01
CA LEU A 298 0.99 11.01 -9.63
C LEU A 298 0.80 10.74 -8.12
N SER A 299 1.58 9.82 -7.53
CA SER A 299 1.55 9.58 -6.08
C SER A 299 1.98 10.81 -5.29
N VAL A 300 2.98 11.57 -5.77
CA VAL A 300 3.38 12.85 -5.17
C VAL A 300 2.23 13.85 -5.20
N GLU A 301 1.56 14.01 -6.35
CA GLU A 301 0.41 14.91 -6.47
C GLU A 301 -0.75 14.49 -5.54
N LEU A 302 -1.14 13.22 -5.58
CA LEU A 302 -2.23 12.69 -4.75
C LEU A 302 -1.94 12.88 -3.25
N ASN A 303 -0.73 12.58 -2.80
CA ASN A 303 -0.37 12.73 -1.39
C ASN A 303 -0.36 14.19 -0.94
N ALA A 304 0.11 15.12 -1.79
CA ALA A 304 0.09 16.55 -1.46
C ALA A 304 -1.34 17.10 -1.38
N HIS A 305 -2.20 16.71 -2.33
CA HIS A 305 -3.61 17.06 -2.32
C HIS A 305 -4.36 16.46 -1.12
N ASN A 306 -4.11 15.20 -0.79
CA ASN A 306 -4.70 14.54 0.38
C ASN A 306 -4.27 15.22 1.69
N LEU A 307 -2.98 15.56 1.83
CA LEU A 307 -2.49 16.28 3.00
C LEU A 307 -3.18 17.65 3.15
N LEU A 308 -3.26 18.42 2.07
CA LEU A 308 -3.97 19.70 2.07
C LEU A 308 -5.45 19.51 2.46
N TYR A 309 -6.12 18.52 1.89
CA TYR A 309 -7.52 18.26 2.17
C TYR A 309 -7.75 17.91 3.65
N ILE A 310 -6.90 17.06 4.23
CA ILE A 310 -6.96 16.73 5.67
C ILE A 310 -6.75 17.98 6.53
N ILE A 311 -5.80 18.85 6.18
CA ILE A 311 -5.58 20.14 6.87
C ILE A 311 -6.85 21.01 6.81
N LEU A 312 -7.49 21.11 5.65
CA LEU A 312 -8.72 21.88 5.49
C LEU A 312 -9.86 21.29 6.33
N LEU A 313 -10.05 19.97 6.34
CA LEU A 313 -11.06 19.30 7.15
C LEU A 313 -10.84 19.52 8.66
N VAL A 314 -9.58 19.53 9.11
CA VAL A 314 -9.24 19.82 10.51
C VAL A 314 -9.50 21.30 10.84
N LYS A 315 -9.11 22.24 9.98
CA LYS A 315 -9.43 23.68 10.15
C LYS A 315 -10.95 23.92 10.19
N GLN A 316 -11.71 23.18 9.40
CA GLN A 316 -13.18 23.23 9.37
C GLN A 316 -13.83 22.47 10.55
N LYS A 317 -13.03 21.90 11.47
CA LYS A 317 -13.48 21.11 12.63
C LYS A 317 -14.30 19.87 12.25
N GLN A 318 -14.15 19.38 11.01
CA GLN A 318 -14.77 18.14 10.55
C GLN A 318 -13.94 16.91 10.93
N LEU A 319 -12.64 17.09 11.11
CA LEU A 319 -11.71 16.09 11.63
C LEU A 319 -11.00 16.60 12.90
N PRO A 320 -10.60 15.69 13.80
CA PRO A 320 -9.85 16.05 15.00
C PRO A 320 -8.39 16.38 14.62
N LYS A 321 -7.67 17.15 15.45
CA LYS A 321 -6.29 17.61 15.17
C LYS A 321 -5.32 16.45 14.94
N GLU A 322 -5.59 15.32 15.58
CA GLU A 322 -4.83 14.08 15.53
C GLU A 322 -4.84 13.42 14.13
N ALA A 323 -5.78 13.81 13.26
CA ALA A 323 -5.76 13.44 11.85
C ALA A 323 -4.54 14.00 11.10
N LEU A 324 -3.80 14.95 11.68
CA LEU A 324 -2.56 15.49 11.11
C LEU A 324 -1.30 14.70 11.50
N ASN A 325 -1.45 13.55 12.16
CA ASN A 325 -0.35 12.62 12.43
C ASN A 325 0.02 11.82 11.16
N VAL A 326 0.42 12.52 10.10
CA VAL A 326 0.62 11.97 8.75
C VAL A 326 1.66 10.84 8.69
N TYR A 327 2.60 10.81 9.65
CA TYR A 327 3.60 9.73 9.75
C TYR A 327 2.97 8.35 10.06
N LEU A 328 1.71 8.31 10.50
CA LEU A 328 0.95 7.07 10.71
C LEU A 328 0.27 6.57 9.42
N PHE A 329 0.27 7.36 8.35
CA PHE A 329 -0.44 7.05 7.10
C PHE A 329 0.46 6.28 6.13
N ASN A 330 0.96 5.12 6.56
CA ASN A 330 1.76 4.25 5.73
C ASN A 330 1.51 2.77 6.05
N SER A 331 1.92 1.89 5.12
CA SER A 331 1.77 0.45 5.23
C SER A 331 2.86 -0.23 6.08
N GLN A 332 3.69 0.50 6.81
CA GLN A 332 4.78 -0.10 7.62
C GLN A 332 4.26 -1.03 8.71
N SER A 333 3.02 -0.86 9.16
CA SER A 333 2.35 -1.79 10.08
C SER A 333 2.20 -3.18 9.47
N CYS A 334 1.88 -3.28 8.17
CA CYS A 334 1.82 -4.54 7.43
C CYS A 334 3.20 -5.18 7.31
N GLU A 335 4.19 -4.42 6.84
CA GLU A 335 5.56 -4.94 6.67
C GLU A 335 6.17 -5.37 8.01
N SER A 336 5.92 -4.61 9.09
CA SER A 336 6.33 -5.01 10.43
C SER A 336 5.65 -6.30 10.87
N MET A 337 4.36 -6.52 10.56
CA MET A 337 3.66 -7.76 10.86
C MET A 337 4.28 -8.93 10.09
N PHE A 338 4.56 -8.77 8.79
CA PHE A 338 5.23 -9.79 7.99
C PHE A 338 6.62 -10.13 8.52
N ARG A 339 7.46 -9.13 8.78
CA ARG A 339 8.80 -9.32 9.37
C ARG A 339 8.75 -10.03 10.71
N ASN A 340 7.82 -9.63 11.59
CA ASN A 340 7.64 -10.29 12.89
C ASN A 340 7.20 -11.75 12.71
N ALA A 341 6.25 -12.03 11.81
CA ALA A 341 5.81 -13.39 11.51
C ALA A 341 6.94 -14.26 10.92
N ARG A 342 7.77 -13.70 10.03
CA ARG A 342 8.98 -14.37 9.50
C ARG A 342 10.01 -14.67 10.60
N SER A 343 10.20 -13.73 11.52
CA SER A 343 11.15 -13.87 12.64
C SER A 343 10.71 -14.87 13.70
N LEU A 344 9.40 -15.13 13.81
CA LEU A 344 8.81 -16.12 14.72
C LEU A 344 8.93 -17.55 14.16
N SER A 345 10.16 -17.97 13.84
CA SER A 345 10.46 -19.34 13.46
C SER A 345 10.79 -20.21 14.69
N GLY A 346 10.68 -21.53 14.52
CA GLY A 346 11.02 -22.49 15.58
C GLY A 346 12.52 -22.46 15.91
N THR A 347 12.89 -22.90 17.11
CA THR A 347 14.29 -22.84 17.61
C THR A 347 15.35 -23.54 16.75
N TYR A 348 14.94 -24.39 15.81
CA TYR A 348 15.80 -25.13 14.90
C TYR A 348 15.42 -24.92 13.43
N SER A 349 14.62 -23.89 13.14
CA SER A 349 14.13 -23.58 11.81
C SER A 349 14.58 -22.18 11.40
N THR A 350 15.40 -22.12 10.36
CA THR A 350 15.75 -20.90 9.63
C THR A 350 14.78 -20.60 8.49
N ILE A 351 13.65 -21.32 8.42
CA ILE A 351 12.68 -21.14 7.34
C ILE A 351 11.96 -19.81 7.57
N ILE A 352 12.38 -18.81 6.78
CA ILE A 352 11.80 -17.47 6.75
C ILE A 352 10.40 -17.50 6.08
N ASN A 353 10.22 -18.39 5.11
CA ASN A 353 8.95 -18.57 4.41
C ASN A 353 7.91 -19.27 5.32
N PHE A 354 6.65 -18.89 5.18
CA PHE A 354 5.55 -19.47 5.95
C PHE A 354 4.38 -19.79 5.02
N THR A 355 3.55 -20.76 5.43
CA THR A 355 2.24 -20.98 4.80
C THR A 355 1.21 -19.97 5.34
N VAL A 356 0.04 -19.89 4.72
CA VAL A 356 -1.08 -19.09 5.24
C VAL A 356 -1.44 -19.52 6.68
N ALA A 357 -1.52 -20.82 6.94
CA ALA A 357 -1.82 -21.36 8.27
C ALA A 357 -0.74 -21.02 9.31
N ASP A 358 0.54 -21.09 8.92
CA ASP A 358 1.65 -20.68 9.78
C ASP A 358 1.53 -19.21 10.15
N PHE A 359 1.21 -18.34 9.19
CA PHE A 359 1.01 -16.91 9.46
C PHE A 359 -0.11 -16.68 10.46
N LEU A 360 -1.30 -17.26 10.26
CA LEU A 360 -2.46 -17.08 11.14
C LEU A 360 -2.16 -17.50 12.59
N ASN A 361 -1.40 -18.59 12.76
CA ASN A 361 -0.95 -19.05 14.09
C ASN A 361 0.09 -18.12 14.73
N ARG A 362 1.02 -17.58 13.94
CA ARG A 362 2.07 -16.65 14.44
C ARG A 362 1.47 -15.29 14.76
N SER A 363 0.54 -14.80 13.94
CA SER A 363 -0.11 -13.50 14.10
C SER A 363 -0.96 -13.43 15.37
N GLN A 364 -1.59 -14.54 15.78
CA GLN A 364 -2.26 -14.64 17.08
C GLN A 364 -1.28 -14.37 18.24
N LYS A 365 -0.10 -15.01 18.22
CA LYS A 365 0.95 -14.80 19.24
C LYS A 365 1.47 -13.37 19.25
N ILE A 366 1.69 -12.79 18.06
CA ILE A 366 2.10 -11.38 17.92
C ILE A 366 1.03 -10.45 18.52
N SER A 367 -0.24 -10.70 18.22
CA SER A 367 -1.36 -9.88 18.69
C SER A 367 -1.49 -9.93 20.23
N ILE A 368 -1.34 -11.11 20.83
CA ILE A 368 -1.31 -11.26 22.31
C ILE A 368 -0.13 -10.45 22.89
N LEU A 369 1.06 -10.58 22.30
CA LEU A 369 2.24 -9.84 22.77
C LEU A 369 2.06 -8.32 22.66
N ASN A 370 1.45 -7.86 21.56
CA ASN A 370 1.17 -6.44 21.36
C ASN A 370 0.14 -5.92 22.35
N ARG A 371 -0.92 -6.70 22.64
CA ARG A 371 -1.90 -6.35 23.68
C ARG A 371 -1.24 -6.23 25.05
N ILE A 372 -0.46 -7.23 25.45
CA ILE A 372 0.28 -7.19 26.73
C ILE A 372 1.19 -5.95 26.79
N LYS A 373 1.91 -5.64 25.71
CA LYS A 373 2.75 -4.42 25.66
C LYS A 373 1.93 -3.14 25.81
N CYS A 374 0.77 -3.05 25.17
CA CYS A 374 -0.11 -1.89 25.27
C CYS A 374 -0.69 -1.75 26.69
N ASP A 375 -1.16 -2.85 27.28
CA ASP A 375 -1.74 -2.85 28.64
C ASP A 375 -0.70 -2.39 29.67
N ASN A 376 0.55 -2.86 29.56
CA ASN A 376 1.66 -2.42 30.42
C ASN A 376 1.98 -0.92 30.27
N LEU A 377 1.76 -0.33 29.10
CA LEU A 377 2.00 1.10 28.87
C LEU A 377 0.86 1.99 29.40
N CYS A 378 -0.35 1.45 29.53
CA CYS A 378 -1.54 2.18 29.98
C CYS A 378 -1.73 2.14 31.51
N GLN A 379 -1.16 1.14 32.19
CA GLN A 379 -1.23 1.02 33.64
C GLN A 379 -0.07 1.80 34.29
N GLN A 380 -0.34 3.02 34.74
CA GLN A 380 0.65 3.87 35.41
C GLN A 380 0.86 3.57 36.91
N ASP A 381 0.06 2.68 37.53
CA ASP A 381 -0.09 2.69 39.00
C ASP A 381 0.04 1.35 39.76
N ASP A 382 0.62 0.27 39.21
CA ASP A 382 0.87 -0.94 40.00
C ASP A 382 2.29 -1.53 39.83
N ASN A 383 2.82 -2.08 40.91
CA ASN A 383 4.18 -2.64 41.09
C ASN A 383 4.52 -3.86 40.18
N GLU A 384 3.74 -4.14 39.13
CA GLU A 384 3.90 -5.29 38.24
C GLU A 384 4.15 -4.86 36.77
N HIS A 385 5.09 -3.95 36.54
CA HIS A 385 5.46 -3.56 35.18
C HIS A 385 6.29 -4.65 34.48
N LEU A 386 5.71 -5.37 33.51
CA LEU A 386 6.45 -6.34 32.69
C LEU A 386 7.40 -5.60 31.74
N SER A 387 8.69 -5.62 32.07
CA SER A 387 9.74 -5.05 31.23
C SER A 387 10.15 -6.03 30.14
N PHE A 388 9.77 -5.75 28.90
CA PHE A 388 10.26 -6.51 27.75
C PHE A 388 11.72 -6.11 27.45
N PRO A 389 12.61 -7.06 27.14
CA PRO A 389 13.97 -6.73 26.74
C PRO A 389 13.94 -5.94 25.42
N ILE A 390 14.39 -4.69 25.48
CA ILE A 390 14.55 -3.83 24.31
C ILE A 390 15.98 -4.01 23.81
N HIS A 391 16.12 -4.41 22.55
CA HIS A 391 17.43 -4.48 21.91
C HIS A 391 18.09 -3.09 21.95
N HIS A 392 19.38 -3.02 22.31
CA HIS A 392 20.10 -1.75 22.57
C HIS A 392 20.01 -0.73 21.42
N LYS A 393 19.83 -1.19 20.17
CA LYS A 393 19.61 -0.33 18.98
C LYS A 393 18.30 0.47 19.02
N HIS A 394 17.26 0.00 19.71
CA HIS A 394 15.94 0.65 19.81
C HIS A 394 15.77 1.51 21.07
N LYS A 395 16.80 1.58 21.92
CA LYS A 395 16.76 2.32 23.19
C LYS A 395 16.73 3.85 23.01
N ARG A 396 17.00 4.35 21.80
CA ARG A 396 17.08 5.78 21.45
C ARG A 396 15.80 6.36 20.84
N ASP A 397 14.81 5.53 20.49
CA ASP A 397 13.60 5.99 19.79
C ASP A 397 12.48 6.52 20.71
N ASN A 398 12.70 6.59 22.02
CA ASN A 398 11.75 7.12 23.02
C ASN A 398 11.66 8.65 23.04
N HIS A 399 11.84 9.32 21.90
CA HIS A 399 11.50 10.74 21.83
C HIS A 399 9.97 10.88 21.86
N LEU A 400 9.48 11.63 22.86
CA LEU A 400 8.08 12.04 22.97
C LEU A 400 7.54 12.42 21.59
N LEU A 401 6.36 11.90 21.25
CA LEU A 401 5.56 12.42 20.15
C LEU A 401 5.38 13.91 20.41
N SER A 402 5.85 14.73 19.48
CA SER A 402 5.62 16.17 19.53
C SER A 402 4.19 16.47 19.09
N LEU A 403 3.23 16.08 19.94
CA LEU A 403 1.86 16.61 19.93
C LEU A 403 1.84 18.12 20.21
N GLN A 404 2.97 18.69 20.66
CA GLN A 404 3.18 20.09 20.99
C GLN A 404 3.06 21.07 19.81
N ASN A 405 2.88 20.60 18.57
CA ASN A 405 2.86 21.45 17.37
C ASN A 405 1.48 21.56 16.67
N LEU A 406 0.40 21.06 17.29
CA LEU A 406 -0.95 21.07 16.69
C LEU A 406 -1.79 22.29 17.10
N ASP A 407 -1.29 23.17 17.95
CA ASP A 407 -2.09 24.29 18.48
C ASP A 407 -2.20 25.50 17.53
N ASP A 408 -1.32 25.61 16.53
CA ASP A 408 -1.28 26.75 15.60
C ASP A 408 -2.03 26.52 14.27
N ILE A 409 -2.77 25.41 14.12
CA ILE A 409 -3.46 25.06 12.85
C ILE A 409 -4.48 26.14 12.44
N ASP A 410 -5.16 26.75 13.41
CA ASP A 410 -6.17 27.78 13.14
C ASP A 410 -5.52 29.05 12.53
N GLN A 411 -4.28 29.35 12.91
CA GLN A 411 -3.49 30.48 12.39
C GLN A 411 -2.75 30.18 11.08
N LEU A 412 -2.83 28.94 10.59
CA LEU A 412 -2.10 28.52 9.40
C LEU A 412 -2.67 29.18 8.14
N ASP A 413 -1.85 30.00 7.50
CA ASP A 413 -2.14 30.65 6.21
C ASP A 413 -1.75 29.72 5.06
N VAL A 414 -2.72 28.94 4.59
CA VAL A 414 -2.54 27.92 3.54
C VAL A 414 -2.10 28.57 2.22
N GLU A 415 -2.69 29.70 1.85
CA GLU A 415 -2.40 30.38 0.58
C GLU A 415 -0.97 30.92 0.55
N LYS A 416 -0.55 31.53 1.65
CA LYS A 416 0.84 31.98 1.80
C LYS A 416 1.82 30.80 1.74
N ILE A 417 1.54 29.70 2.44
CA ILE A 417 2.41 28.51 2.42
C ILE A 417 2.54 27.92 1.01
N ILE A 418 1.43 27.83 0.26
CA ILE A 418 1.45 27.34 -1.13
C ILE A 418 2.23 28.31 -2.03
N SER A 419 2.08 29.62 -1.81
CA SER A 419 2.82 30.65 -2.56
C SER A 419 4.33 30.58 -2.27
N ASP A 420 4.71 30.43 -1.00
CA ASP A 420 6.11 30.27 -0.59
C ASP A 420 6.71 28.97 -1.15
N ALA A 421 5.94 27.89 -1.21
CA ALA A 421 6.34 26.63 -1.84
C ALA A 421 6.56 26.77 -3.35
N TYR A 422 5.74 27.56 -4.03
CA TYR A 422 5.90 27.85 -5.45
C TYR A 422 7.14 28.72 -5.72
N ASN A 423 7.40 29.72 -4.88
CA ASN A 423 8.62 30.55 -4.97
C ASN A 423 9.89 29.71 -4.77
N GLU A 424 9.90 28.80 -3.79
CA GLU A 424 11.02 27.87 -3.59
C GLU A 424 11.22 26.96 -4.82
N ALA A 425 10.13 26.48 -5.42
CA ALA A 425 10.19 25.69 -6.65
C ALA A 425 10.77 26.48 -7.83
N LEU A 426 10.42 27.77 -7.95
CA LEU A 426 10.96 28.66 -8.96
C LEU A 426 12.48 28.85 -8.80
N GLU A 427 12.96 29.09 -7.58
CA GLU A 427 14.39 29.23 -7.32
C GLU A 427 15.19 27.98 -7.74
N LEU A 428 14.64 26.79 -7.49
CA LEU A 428 15.24 25.52 -7.89
C LEU A 428 15.19 25.32 -9.41
N ALA A 429 14.09 25.72 -10.07
CA ALA A 429 13.95 25.66 -11.53
C ALA A 429 14.85 26.66 -12.27
N GLU A 430 15.05 27.86 -11.72
CA GLU A 430 15.91 28.91 -12.29
C GLU A 430 17.37 28.45 -12.36
N ARG A 431 17.84 27.80 -11.30
CA ARG A 431 19.20 27.26 -11.23
C ARG A 431 19.45 26.10 -12.20
N LEU A 432 18.39 25.45 -12.71
CA LEU A 432 18.47 24.46 -13.79
C LEU A 432 18.27 25.05 -15.20
N GLU A 433 18.14 26.38 -15.31
CA GLU A 433 17.75 27.09 -16.52
C GLU A 433 16.43 26.60 -17.14
N ILE A 434 15.60 25.90 -16.37
CA ILE A 434 14.27 25.44 -16.78
C ILE A 434 13.37 26.66 -17.02
N SER A 435 13.48 27.66 -16.15
CA SER A 435 12.67 28.88 -16.15
C SER A 435 12.72 29.64 -17.47
N ARG A 436 13.89 29.72 -18.13
CA ARG A 436 14.04 30.42 -19.43
C ARG A 436 13.15 29.78 -20.49
N SER A 437 13.15 28.45 -20.58
CA SER A 437 12.32 27.72 -21.53
C SER A 437 10.83 27.81 -21.20
N LEU A 438 10.45 27.86 -19.92
CA LEU A 438 9.05 28.04 -19.53
C LEU A 438 8.54 29.46 -19.85
N GLN A 439 9.37 30.48 -19.65
CA GLN A 439 9.06 31.88 -19.98
C GLN A 439 8.88 32.08 -21.49
N GLU A 440 9.74 31.46 -22.31
CA GLU A 440 9.63 31.50 -23.77
C GLU A 440 8.33 30.87 -24.31
N ASN A 441 7.69 29.99 -23.54
CA ASN A 441 6.45 29.31 -23.92
C ASN A 441 5.19 29.84 -23.18
N ASP A 442 5.32 30.92 -22.41
CA ASP A 442 4.22 31.52 -21.62
C ASP A 442 3.58 30.55 -20.60
N VAL A 443 4.38 29.63 -20.04
CA VAL A 443 3.94 28.63 -19.03
C VAL A 443 4.71 28.81 -17.72
N PHE A 444 5.30 29.97 -17.50
CA PHE A 444 6.12 30.26 -16.31
C PHE A 444 5.28 30.67 -15.11
N ASP A 445 4.25 31.48 -15.32
CA ASP A 445 3.35 31.96 -14.26
C ASP A 445 2.52 30.83 -13.62
N PHE A 446 2.17 30.99 -12.35
CA PHE A 446 1.42 30.01 -11.56
C PHE A 446 0.10 29.60 -12.24
N ASP A 447 -0.68 30.57 -12.71
CA ASP A 447 -1.97 30.32 -13.35
C ASP A 447 -1.79 29.67 -14.72
N SER A 448 -0.81 30.14 -15.49
CA SER A 448 -0.51 29.61 -16.82
C SER A 448 -0.02 28.16 -16.76
N LEU A 449 0.87 27.84 -15.81
CA LEU A 449 1.37 26.49 -15.58
C LEU A 449 0.24 25.54 -15.17
N ASN A 450 -0.59 25.94 -14.22
CA ASN A 450 -1.71 25.12 -13.75
C ASN A 450 -2.73 24.88 -14.87
N LYS A 451 -3.10 25.91 -15.64
CA LYS A 451 -3.99 25.77 -16.81
C LYS A 451 -3.42 24.83 -17.85
N TYR A 452 -2.12 24.91 -18.13
CA TYR A 452 -1.44 24.02 -19.08
C TYR A 452 -1.48 22.56 -18.62
N VAL A 453 -1.04 22.28 -17.39
CA VAL A 453 -1.04 20.92 -16.82
C VAL A 453 -2.46 20.35 -16.79
N PHE A 454 -3.45 21.13 -16.36
CA PHE A 454 -4.84 20.69 -16.30
C PHE A 454 -5.42 20.36 -17.68
N ARG A 455 -5.14 21.18 -18.70
CA ARG A 455 -5.55 20.90 -20.09
C ARG A 455 -4.92 19.61 -20.61
N GLN A 456 -3.64 19.37 -20.33
CA GLN A 456 -2.95 18.15 -20.75
C GLN A 456 -3.52 16.89 -20.07
N LEU A 457 -3.75 16.95 -18.76
CA LEU A 457 -4.40 15.86 -18.01
C LEU A 457 -5.82 15.59 -18.54
N SER A 458 -6.59 16.64 -18.82
CA SER A 458 -7.94 16.55 -19.37
C SER A 458 -7.97 16.01 -20.80
N SER A 459 -6.98 16.35 -21.64
CA SER A 459 -6.90 15.85 -23.03
C SER A 459 -6.49 14.38 -23.13
N SER A 460 -5.86 13.84 -22.09
CA SER A 460 -5.48 12.43 -21.97
C SER A 460 -6.50 11.58 -21.21
N SER A 461 -7.57 12.21 -20.71
CA SER A 461 -8.69 11.62 -19.98
C SER A 461 -9.74 11.05 -20.94
N LYS A 462 -9.70 9.74 -21.25
CA LYS A 462 -10.89 9.06 -21.80
C LYS A 462 -11.84 8.75 -20.64
N MET A 463 -12.94 9.49 -20.53
CA MET A 463 -14.06 9.11 -19.66
C MET A 463 -14.76 7.93 -20.32
N PHE A 464 -14.69 6.75 -19.71
CA PHE A 464 -15.55 5.63 -20.11
C PHE A 464 -16.94 5.89 -19.55
N ASP A 465 -17.92 6.01 -20.43
CA ASP A 465 -19.33 6.02 -20.06
C ASP A 465 -19.78 4.57 -19.81
N TYR A 466 -19.81 4.17 -18.55
CA TYR A 466 -20.26 2.84 -18.13
C TYR A 466 -21.79 2.70 -18.11
N SER A 467 -22.55 3.69 -18.63
CA SER A 467 -24.01 3.63 -18.71
C SER A 467 -24.55 2.83 -19.89
N THR A 468 -23.67 2.47 -20.84
CA THR A 468 -23.97 1.58 -21.97
C THR A 468 -23.39 0.19 -21.72
N GLN A 469 -24.22 -0.81 -21.98
CA GLN A 469 -24.03 -2.21 -21.62
C GLN A 469 -22.74 -2.81 -22.17
N ILE A 470 -22.20 -3.73 -21.37
CA ILE A 470 -21.21 -4.75 -21.69
C ILE A 470 -21.67 -5.45 -22.97
N ILE A 471 -21.03 -5.14 -24.09
CA ILE A 471 -20.94 -6.04 -25.23
C ILE A 471 -19.57 -6.69 -25.08
N ASN A 472 -19.56 -8.01 -25.11
CA ASN A 472 -18.35 -8.82 -25.18
C ASN A 472 -17.63 -8.44 -26.47
N ASP A 473 -16.56 -7.65 -26.36
CA ASP A 473 -15.56 -7.57 -27.42
C ASP A 473 -14.33 -8.31 -26.88
N ASP A 474 -14.23 -9.57 -27.29
CA ASP A 474 -13.03 -10.41 -27.30
C ASP A 474 -12.05 -9.89 -28.37
N ASP A 475 -11.64 -8.62 -28.27
CA ASP A 475 -10.50 -8.11 -29.03
C ASP A 475 -9.24 -8.32 -28.21
N ASP A 476 -8.74 -9.55 -28.32
CA ASP A 476 -7.36 -9.93 -28.07
C ASP A 476 -6.44 -9.09 -28.98
N ASP A 477 -6.01 -7.92 -28.50
CA ASP A 477 -4.77 -7.34 -28.97
C ASP A 477 -3.63 -8.26 -28.47
N GLU A 478 -3.25 -9.16 -29.37
CA GLU A 478 -1.99 -9.91 -29.47
C GLU A 478 -0.82 -8.93 -29.26
N PHE A 479 -0.07 -9.10 -28.16
CA PHE A 479 1.17 -8.38 -27.93
C PHE A 479 2.32 -9.35 -28.16
N ASP A 480 3.08 -9.06 -29.22
CA ASP A 480 4.29 -9.75 -29.67
C ASP A 480 5.10 -10.41 -28.55
N LEU A 481 5.23 -11.73 -28.65
CA LEU A 481 6.23 -12.53 -27.96
C LEU A 481 7.56 -12.35 -28.71
N GLU A 482 8.44 -11.47 -28.22
CA GLU A 482 9.86 -11.58 -28.57
C GLU A 482 10.50 -12.64 -27.65
N GLU A 483 10.81 -13.79 -28.25
CA GLU A 483 11.73 -14.79 -27.69
C GLU A 483 13.11 -14.13 -27.51
N GLU A 484 13.61 -14.03 -26.28
CA GLU A 484 15.00 -13.69 -26.02
C GLU A 484 15.75 -14.96 -25.63
N GLU A 485 16.75 -15.28 -26.46
CA GLU A 485 17.71 -16.38 -26.33
C GLU A 485 18.39 -16.37 -24.96
N GLU A 486 18.30 -17.50 -24.25
CA GLU A 486 19.09 -17.76 -23.05
C GLU A 486 20.56 -17.94 -23.45
N GLU A 487 21.43 -16.97 -23.12
CA GLU A 487 22.87 -17.22 -23.09
C GLU A 487 23.17 -18.20 -21.94
N GLU A 488 23.30 -19.48 -22.28
CA GLU A 488 23.78 -20.52 -21.39
C GLU A 488 25.24 -20.23 -20.97
N GLU A 489 25.47 -20.09 -19.66
CA GLU A 489 26.81 -20.20 -19.08
C GLU A 489 27.29 -21.66 -19.24
N GLU A 490 28.25 -21.88 -20.15
CA GLU A 490 28.97 -23.16 -20.30
C GLU A 490 29.68 -23.55 -19.00
N GLY A 491 29.02 -24.39 -18.20
CA GLY A 491 29.65 -25.24 -17.19
C GLY A 491 30.16 -26.52 -17.84
N LEU A 492 31.47 -26.60 -18.06
CA LEU A 492 32.19 -27.81 -18.47
C LEU A 492 31.96 -28.97 -17.48
N GLU A 493 31.24 -30.02 -17.88
CA GLU A 493 31.49 -31.39 -17.41
C GLU A 493 31.25 -32.41 -18.54
N GLU A 494 32.17 -33.38 -18.63
CA GLU A 494 32.39 -34.30 -19.74
C GLU A 494 31.34 -35.42 -19.89
N ASN A 495 31.04 -35.75 -21.16
CA ASN A 495 30.64 -37.04 -21.77
C ASN A 495 30.25 -38.22 -20.87
N ASP A 496 29.12 -38.89 -21.16
CA ASP A 496 29.09 -40.00 -22.14
C ASP A 496 27.69 -40.64 -22.37
N ASN A 497 27.42 -40.92 -23.65
CA ASN A 497 26.59 -42.01 -24.25
C ASN A 497 25.05 -41.94 -24.38
N ASN A 498 24.65 -41.82 -25.67
CA ASN A 498 23.68 -42.62 -26.47
C ASN A 498 22.23 -42.76 -25.93
N GLU A 499 21.14 -42.63 -26.72
CA GLU A 499 20.90 -43.18 -28.06
C GLU A 499 19.61 -42.56 -28.66
N ALA A 500 19.51 -42.58 -29.99
CA ALA A 500 18.52 -41.94 -30.85
C ALA A 500 17.08 -42.50 -30.79
N VAL A 501 16.10 -41.76 -31.34
CA VAL A 501 15.17 -42.14 -32.46
C VAL A 501 14.01 -41.12 -32.61
N ASN A 502 13.97 -40.42 -33.75
CA ASN A 502 12.88 -40.09 -34.72
C ASN A 502 11.39 -40.17 -34.27
N GLU A 503 10.38 -39.46 -34.82
CA GLU A 503 10.15 -38.60 -36.00
C GLU A 503 8.72 -37.99 -35.88
N LEU A 504 8.57 -36.72 -36.28
CA LEU A 504 7.50 -36.05 -37.07
C LEU A 504 6.05 -36.64 -37.15
N ASN A 505 5.02 -35.79 -36.92
CA ASN A 505 4.17 -35.21 -37.99
C ASN A 505 2.95 -34.38 -37.52
N ASP A 506 2.71 -33.36 -38.35
CA ASP A 506 1.71 -32.27 -38.45
C ASP A 506 0.19 -32.54 -38.40
N ASP A 507 -0.51 -31.46 -38.00
CA ASP A 507 -1.76 -30.84 -38.49
C ASP A 507 -3.13 -31.55 -38.50
N VAL A 508 -4.17 -30.85 -37.98
CA VAL A 508 -5.30 -30.22 -38.74
C VAL A 508 -6.50 -29.86 -37.81
N ILE A 509 -6.98 -28.62 -37.97
CA ILE A 509 -8.15 -27.90 -37.41
C ILE A 509 -9.51 -28.48 -37.88
N VAL A 510 -10.59 -28.41 -37.08
CA VAL A 510 -11.98 -28.03 -37.49
C VAL A 510 -12.84 -27.60 -36.27
N ASP A 511 -13.49 -26.43 -36.37
CA ASP A 511 -14.53 -25.82 -35.51
C ASP A 511 -15.93 -26.46 -35.62
N GLN A 512 -16.79 -26.28 -34.59
CA GLN A 512 -18.24 -25.92 -34.72
C GLN A 512 -18.90 -25.77 -33.32
N GLU A 513 -19.39 -24.56 -33.02
CA GLU A 513 -20.81 -24.15 -32.87
C GLU A 513 -21.58 -24.74 -31.66
N ASP A 514 -22.08 -23.88 -30.75
CA ASP A 514 -23.53 -23.63 -30.65
C ASP A 514 -23.95 -22.62 -29.55
N GLU A 515 -24.97 -21.86 -29.92
CA GLU A 515 -25.73 -20.84 -29.20
C GLU A 515 -26.60 -21.42 -28.06
N ASN A 516 -26.95 -20.61 -27.04
CA ASN A 516 -28.35 -20.27 -26.75
C ASN A 516 -28.60 -19.41 -25.49
N ASP A 517 -29.45 -18.40 -25.72
CA ASP A 517 -30.60 -17.96 -24.93
C ASP A 517 -30.50 -17.12 -23.62
N SER A 518 -30.86 -15.84 -23.83
CA SER A 518 -32.13 -15.24 -23.39
C SER A 518 -32.26 -14.55 -22.01
N ASN A 519 -32.61 -13.25 -22.12
CA ASN A 519 -33.62 -12.50 -21.38
C ASN A 519 -33.59 -12.43 -19.84
N MET A 520 -33.27 -11.22 -19.33
CA MET A 520 -34.17 -10.50 -18.43
C MET A 520 -33.90 -8.98 -18.45
N THR A 521 -34.70 -8.25 -19.21
CA THR A 521 -34.78 -6.79 -19.18
C THR A 521 -35.66 -6.33 -18.01
N THR A 522 -35.12 -5.48 -17.13
CA THR A 522 -35.92 -4.69 -16.17
C THR A 522 -35.80 -3.20 -16.51
N ILE A 523 -36.96 -2.53 -16.46
CA ILE A 523 -37.22 -1.23 -17.06
C ILE A 523 -36.61 -0.09 -16.22
N LYS A 524 -35.99 0.84 -16.95
CA LYS A 524 -35.01 1.88 -16.62
C LYS A 524 -35.58 3.14 -15.94
N ALA A 525 -36.61 3.04 -15.10
CA ALA A 525 -37.43 4.23 -14.79
C ALA A 525 -37.16 4.99 -13.48
N ASN A 526 -36.44 4.48 -12.48
CA ASN A 526 -36.32 5.17 -11.17
C ASN A 526 -34.92 5.15 -10.54
N PHE A 527 -33.90 5.63 -11.25
CA PHE A 527 -32.62 5.98 -10.63
C PHE A 527 -32.25 7.42 -10.95
N ASN A 528 -32.67 8.33 -10.06
CA ASN A 528 -32.12 9.68 -10.01
C ASN A 528 -30.77 9.59 -9.29
N GLY A 529 -29.69 9.65 -10.08
CA GLY A 529 -28.34 9.84 -9.55
C GLY A 529 -28.28 11.05 -8.61
N MET A 530 -27.41 10.94 -7.60
CA MET A 530 -27.21 11.92 -6.54
C MET A 530 -26.96 13.32 -7.12
N LYS A 531 -27.97 14.19 -7.08
CA LYS A 531 -27.80 15.63 -7.32
C LYS A 531 -27.13 16.21 -6.09
N ILE A 532 -25.95 16.79 -6.29
CA ILE A 532 -25.34 17.70 -5.31
C ILE A 532 -26.29 18.90 -5.21
N PHE A 533 -26.89 19.10 -4.03
CA PHE A 533 -27.65 20.30 -3.72
C PHE A 533 -26.66 21.37 -3.27
N ASP A 534 -26.66 22.51 -3.94
CA ASP A 534 -25.73 23.62 -3.67
C ASP A 534 -26.10 24.48 -2.44
N GLU A 535 -27.22 24.24 -1.77
CA GLU A 535 -27.61 24.98 -0.56
C GLU A 535 -28.41 24.11 0.44
N ILE A 536 -28.05 24.19 1.72
CA ILE A 536 -28.80 23.61 2.83
C ILE A 536 -29.63 24.72 3.46
N GLU A 537 -30.95 24.73 3.21
CA GLU A 537 -31.87 25.53 4.01
C GLU A 537 -31.96 24.96 5.43
N ILE A 538 -31.64 25.81 6.41
CA ILE A 538 -31.76 25.53 7.84
C ILE A 538 -33.25 25.60 8.19
N CYS A 539 -33.88 24.45 8.46
CA CYS A 539 -35.16 24.44 9.17
C CYS A 539 -34.93 24.48 10.69
N ARG A 540 -35.59 25.47 11.30
CA ARG A 540 -35.67 25.70 12.76
C ARG A 540 -36.46 24.61 13.48
#